data_AF-A0A517U6T4-F1
#
_entry.id   AF-A0A517U6T4-F1
#
_cell.length_a   1.000
_cell.length_b   1.000
_cell.length_c   1.000
_cell.angle_alpha   90.00
_cell.angle_beta   90.00
_cell.angle_gamma   90.00
#
_symmetry.space_group_name_H-M   'P 1'
#
loop_
_entity.id
_entity.type
_entity.pdbx_description
1 polymer ?
#
loop_
_entity_poly.entity_id
_entity_poly.type
_entity_poly.pdbx_seq_one_letter_code
_entity_poly.pdbx_strand_id
1 'polypeptide(L)'
;MLFASSLMKPLCASAILAALASSSLVDVVCAESTESQSAAAATAESQPADEAKPADEVESQEKKPVEEKKKSTVDVGGLEWRTDYNKAYQAAKLAKRMLLINLTSSSTNNVQASVDKYMATNANVQKKLQNVVRLRLPIDAEIMVDGKAQRLVSFAAFSQLQGGAGFVLLDLKNEGTNHYGHAVNVLPYSSGKYYHWQNNHLNVVLDLPPGTLTQRTMIWAVRTHPEAPQSTYGAHHPTLASGAANHSSYQASIGQQGHQNFGSRFNQLSGATGGPVSEVVAESWPGQNMIDSCIDCVQSWRGSSGHWRGVAGRHRAFGYDIRRGRNGIWYGTGIFAD
;
A
#
# COMPACT_ATOMS: atom_id res chain seq x y z
N MET A 1 -15.68 -24.56 -45.56
CA MET A 1 -14.54 -23.62 -45.70
C MET A 1 -14.99 -22.26 -45.20
N LEU A 2 -14.34 -21.77 -44.14
CA LEU A 2 -13.98 -20.37 -43.83
C LEU A 2 -13.89 -20.20 -42.31
N PHE A 3 -12.65 -20.12 -41.85
CA PHE A 3 -12.23 -19.81 -40.50
C PHE A 3 -12.53 -18.35 -40.16
N ALA A 4 -12.94 -18.09 -38.91
CA ALA A 4 -12.76 -16.78 -38.29
C ALA A 4 -12.16 -17.01 -36.89
N SER A 5 -10.83 -16.96 -36.86
CA SER A 5 -9.99 -16.90 -35.67
C SER A 5 -10.12 -15.52 -35.04
N SER A 6 -10.56 -15.45 -33.79
CA SER A 6 -10.55 -14.22 -33.00
C SER A 6 -9.24 -14.13 -32.23
N LEU A 7 -8.35 -13.23 -32.68
CA LEU A 7 -7.13 -12.85 -31.97
C LEU A 7 -7.49 -12.20 -30.63
N MET A 8 -7.24 -12.92 -29.52
CA MET A 8 -6.98 -12.28 -28.24
C MET A 8 -5.65 -11.52 -28.33
N LYS A 9 -5.72 -10.19 -28.37
CA LYS A 9 -4.54 -9.33 -28.14
C LYS A 9 -4.15 -9.39 -26.66
N PRO A 10 -2.86 -9.52 -26.30
CA PRO A 10 -2.44 -9.36 -24.91
C PRO A 10 -2.66 -7.91 -24.49
N LEU A 11 -3.43 -7.69 -23.43
CA LEU A 11 -3.55 -6.38 -22.80
C LEU A 11 -2.19 -5.97 -22.22
N CYS A 12 -1.71 -4.82 -22.69
CA CYS A 12 -0.39 -4.23 -22.41
C CYS A 12 -0.10 -4.02 -20.91
N ALA A 13 1.20 -4.10 -20.59
CA ALA A 13 1.81 -3.87 -19.29
C ALA A 13 1.46 -2.52 -18.60
N SER A 14 0.87 -1.54 -19.31
CA SER A 14 0.55 -0.21 -18.76
C SER A 14 -0.44 -0.21 -17.58
N ALA A 15 -1.33 -1.19 -17.47
CA ALA A 15 -2.27 -1.26 -16.33
C ALA A 15 -1.59 -1.71 -15.01
N ILE A 16 -0.44 -2.40 -15.11
CA ILE A 16 0.34 -2.85 -13.95
C ILE A 16 1.16 -1.69 -13.38
N LEU A 17 1.68 -0.80 -14.25
CA LEU A 17 2.42 0.38 -13.81
C LEU A 17 1.56 1.38 -13.04
N ALA A 18 0.32 1.66 -13.45
CA ALA A 18 -0.51 2.65 -12.75
C ALA A 18 -0.79 2.28 -11.28
N ALA A 19 -0.92 0.99 -10.99
CA ALA A 19 -1.09 0.46 -9.63
C ALA A 19 0.20 0.52 -8.79
N LEU A 20 1.36 0.36 -9.43
CA LEU A 20 2.66 0.24 -8.77
C LEU A 20 3.49 1.54 -8.73
N ALA A 21 3.21 2.50 -9.62
CA ALA A 21 4.02 3.69 -9.85
C ALA A 21 3.50 4.98 -9.19
N SER A 22 2.25 5.03 -8.71
CA SER A 22 1.71 6.29 -8.18
C SER A 22 2.00 6.48 -6.69
N SER A 23 3.17 7.03 -6.39
CA SER A 23 3.46 7.80 -5.17
C SER A 23 4.71 8.69 -5.37
N SER A 24 4.70 9.55 -6.39
CA SER A 24 5.57 10.74 -6.43
C SER A 24 5.04 11.77 -7.45
N LEU A 25 4.25 12.73 -6.96
CA LEU A 25 4.16 14.04 -7.60
C LEU A 25 4.74 15.04 -6.61
N VAL A 26 6.04 15.26 -6.75
CA VAL A 26 6.71 16.47 -6.28
C VAL A 26 7.01 17.23 -7.56
N ASP A 27 6.22 18.27 -7.85
CA ASP A 27 6.57 19.23 -8.90
C ASP A 27 7.86 19.94 -8.47
N VAL A 28 8.95 19.62 -9.16
CA VAL A 28 10.21 20.36 -9.09
C VAL A 28 10.11 21.46 -10.15
N VAL A 29 9.88 22.69 -9.69
CA VAL A 29 10.11 23.89 -10.49
C VAL A 29 11.63 24.08 -10.57
N CYS A 30 12.23 23.70 -11.70
CA CYS A 30 13.62 24.04 -12.02
C CYS A 30 13.66 25.46 -12.61
N ALA A 31 14.43 26.34 -11.97
CA ALA A 31 14.84 27.62 -12.54
C ALA A 31 16.05 27.41 -13.47
N GLU A 32 16.02 28.10 -14.60
CA GLU A 32 17.06 28.17 -15.62
C GLU A 32 18.33 28.87 -15.12
N SER A 33 19.49 28.40 -15.57
CA SER A 33 20.65 29.26 -15.83
C SER A 33 21.51 28.66 -16.94
N THR A 34 21.84 29.53 -17.88
CA THR A 34 22.48 29.35 -19.19
C THR A 34 24.01 29.25 -19.18
N GLU A 35 24.53 28.68 -20.29
CA GLU A 35 25.89 28.80 -20.86
C GLU A 35 27.05 28.12 -20.10
N SER A 36 28.07 27.49 -20.72
CA SER A 36 28.71 27.74 -22.01
C SER A 36 29.45 26.49 -22.53
N GLN A 37 29.67 26.45 -23.85
CA GLN A 37 30.33 25.42 -24.67
C GLN A 37 31.86 25.31 -24.45
N SER A 38 32.44 24.14 -24.74
CA SER A 38 33.75 24.03 -25.43
C SER A 38 33.96 22.61 -25.97
N ALA A 39 34.52 22.54 -27.18
CA ALA A 39 34.68 21.38 -28.05
C ALA A 39 36.06 20.71 -27.91
N ALA A 40 36.18 19.44 -28.31
CA ALA A 40 37.34 18.92 -29.04
C ALA A 40 37.04 17.55 -29.66
N ALA A 41 37.42 17.42 -30.94
CA ALA A 41 37.32 16.25 -31.78
C ALA A 41 38.55 15.33 -31.64
N ALA A 42 38.37 14.03 -31.95
CA ALA A 42 39.42 13.20 -32.54
C ALA A 42 38.82 11.96 -33.23
N THR A 43 39.06 11.90 -34.53
CA THR A 43 38.87 10.80 -35.49
C THR A 43 39.92 9.70 -35.35
N ALA A 44 39.56 8.45 -35.65
CA ALA A 44 40.45 7.48 -36.33
C ALA A 44 39.66 6.29 -36.93
N GLU A 45 39.93 6.03 -38.22
CA GLU A 45 39.65 4.84 -39.05
C GLU A 45 40.29 3.56 -38.45
N SER A 46 40.08 2.30 -38.86
CA SER A 46 39.76 1.65 -40.14
C SER A 46 39.37 0.16 -39.92
N GLN A 47 38.65 -0.43 -40.88
CA GLN A 47 38.43 -1.88 -41.11
C GLN A 47 39.69 -2.53 -41.78
N PRO A 48 39.77 -3.82 -42.23
CA PRO A 48 38.75 -4.87 -42.38
C PRO A 48 39.15 -6.36 -42.13
N ALA A 49 38.14 -7.22 -42.28
CA ALA A 49 38.07 -8.59 -42.84
C ALA A 49 39.00 -9.73 -42.36
N ASP A 50 38.40 -10.89 -42.03
CA ASP A 50 38.72 -12.14 -42.75
C ASP A 50 37.65 -13.26 -42.63
N GLU A 51 37.71 -14.16 -43.60
CA GLU A 51 36.75 -15.16 -44.08
C GLU A 51 36.59 -16.49 -43.28
N ALA A 52 35.36 -17.01 -43.35
CA ALA A 52 34.89 -18.40 -43.58
C ALA A 52 35.59 -19.65 -43.00
N LYS A 53 34.82 -20.52 -42.32
CA LYS A 53 34.27 -21.78 -42.89
C LYS A 53 33.37 -22.57 -41.89
N PRO A 54 32.47 -23.45 -42.40
CA PRO A 54 31.50 -24.20 -41.61
C PRO A 54 31.97 -25.65 -41.34
N ALA A 55 31.57 -26.22 -40.20
CA ALA A 55 31.50 -27.66 -40.01
C ALA A 55 30.56 -28.05 -38.85
N ASP A 56 29.83 -29.13 -39.11
CA ASP A 56 29.16 -30.05 -38.19
C ASP A 56 27.78 -29.67 -37.62
N GLU A 57 26.77 -30.07 -38.41
CA GLU A 57 25.48 -30.55 -37.93
C GLU A 57 25.69 -31.69 -36.93
N VAL A 58 25.61 -31.37 -35.63
CA VAL A 58 25.31 -32.35 -34.59
C VAL A 58 23.81 -32.25 -34.33
N GLU A 59 23.07 -33.21 -34.89
CA GLU A 59 21.67 -33.50 -34.57
C GLU A 59 21.59 -33.96 -33.11
N SER A 60 21.66 -32.99 -32.20
CA SER A 60 21.38 -33.18 -30.79
C SER A 60 19.87 -33.19 -30.64
N GLN A 61 19.33 -34.37 -30.35
CA GLN A 61 17.95 -34.53 -29.91
C GLN A 61 17.78 -33.79 -28.58
N GLU A 62 17.41 -32.52 -28.71
CA GLU A 62 17.04 -31.63 -27.63
C GLU A 62 15.82 -32.22 -26.94
N LYS A 63 16.06 -32.98 -25.86
CA LYS A 63 15.03 -33.35 -24.90
C LYS A 63 14.45 -32.05 -24.37
N LYS A 64 13.33 -31.62 -24.95
CA LYS A 64 12.51 -30.53 -24.42
C LYS A 64 12.37 -30.75 -22.91
N PRO A 65 12.79 -29.78 -22.08
CA PRO A 65 12.54 -29.86 -20.65
C PRO A 65 11.03 -30.03 -20.50
N VAL A 66 10.62 -31.11 -19.85
CA VAL A 66 9.24 -31.24 -19.39
C VAL A 66 9.06 -30.08 -18.42
N GLU A 67 8.47 -29.00 -18.91
CA GLU A 67 8.19 -27.79 -18.17
C GLU A 67 7.26 -28.19 -17.02
N GLU A 68 7.88 -28.48 -15.88
CA GLU A 68 7.20 -28.90 -14.67
C GLU A 68 6.23 -27.78 -14.32
N LYS A 69 4.93 -28.01 -14.55
CA LYS A 69 3.87 -27.04 -14.31
C LYS A 69 3.91 -26.65 -12.84
N LYS A 70 4.64 -25.57 -12.52
CA LYS A 70 4.73 -25.02 -11.17
C LYS A 70 3.31 -24.83 -10.66
N LYS A 71 3.01 -25.43 -9.51
CA LYS A 71 1.73 -25.26 -8.82
C LYS A 71 1.45 -23.76 -8.66
N SER A 72 0.35 -23.30 -9.23
CA SER A 72 -0.05 -21.89 -9.21
C SER A 72 -0.72 -21.46 -7.91
N THR A 73 -0.85 -22.38 -6.95
CA THR A 73 -1.46 -22.17 -5.64
C THR A 73 -0.76 -22.99 -4.55
N VAL A 74 -0.90 -22.55 -3.30
CA VAL A 74 -0.49 -23.23 -2.06
C VAL A 74 -1.63 -23.18 -1.04
N ASP A 75 -1.78 -24.22 -0.22
CA ASP A 75 -2.73 -24.23 0.89
C ASP A 75 -2.07 -23.66 2.14
N VAL A 76 -2.72 -22.68 2.78
CA VAL A 76 -2.26 -22.08 4.03
C VAL A 76 -3.45 -21.84 4.93
N GLY A 77 -3.43 -22.49 6.10
CA GLY A 77 -4.50 -22.37 7.07
C GLY A 77 -5.85 -22.85 6.55
N GLY A 78 -5.87 -23.84 5.65
CA GLY A 78 -7.07 -24.38 5.02
C GLY A 78 -7.67 -23.45 3.95
N LEU A 79 -6.89 -22.48 3.46
CA LEU A 79 -7.29 -21.56 2.41
C LEU A 79 -6.32 -21.65 1.24
N GLU A 80 -6.85 -21.57 0.02
CA GLU A 80 -6.02 -21.48 -1.18
C GLU A 80 -5.43 -20.07 -1.35
N TRP A 81 -4.11 -20.02 -1.52
CA TRP A 81 -3.31 -18.83 -1.85
C TRP A 81 -2.70 -18.99 -3.23
N ARG A 82 -2.82 -17.97 -4.08
CA ARG A 82 -2.16 -17.94 -5.39
C ARG A 82 -0.66 -17.69 -5.21
N THR A 83 0.15 -18.14 -6.16
CA THR A 83 1.62 -17.95 -6.21
C THR A 83 2.09 -17.22 -7.46
N ASP A 84 1.16 -16.63 -8.22
CA ASP A 84 1.39 -15.87 -9.44
C ASP A 84 0.74 -14.49 -9.28
N TYR A 85 1.55 -13.43 -9.24
CA TYR A 85 1.08 -12.07 -9.02
C TYR A 85 0.09 -11.62 -10.09
N ASN A 86 0.41 -11.84 -11.36
CA ASN A 86 -0.41 -11.38 -12.48
C ASN A 86 -1.77 -12.07 -12.47
N LYS A 87 -1.81 -13.38 -12.26
CA LYS A 87 -3.08 -14.13 -12.16
C LYS A 87 -3.90 -13.70 -10.94
N ALA A 88 -3.25 -13.46 -9.79
CA ALA A 88 -3.94 -13.01 -8.58
C ALA A 88 -4.52 -11.60 -8.74
N TYR A 89 -3.76 -10.67 -9.33
CA TYR A 89 -4.21 -9.31 -9.62
C TYR A 89 -5.40 -9.30 -10.58
N GLN A 90 -5.33 -10.04 -11.69
CA GLN A 90 -6.44 -10.14 -12.63
C GLN A 90 -7.67 -10.78 -12.00
N ALA A 91 -7.50 -11.84 -11.20
CA ALA A 91 -8.60 -12.47 -10.48
C ALA A 91 -9.27 -11.48 -9.50
N ALA A 92 -8.49 -10.69 -8.76
CA ALA A 92 -9.00 -9.69 -7.83
C ALA A 92 -9.77 -8.57 -8.55
N LYS A 93 -9.22 -8.06 -9.65
CA LYS A 93 -9.84 -7.04 -10.50
C LYS A 93 -11.16 -7.54 -11.11
N LEU A 94 -11.17 -8.71 -11.74
CA LEU A 94 -12.38 -9.29 -12.34
C LEU A 94 -13.47 -9.55 -11.29
N ALA A 95 -13.07 -10.01 -10.09
CA ALA A 95 -14.01 -10.27 -9.00
C ALA A 95 -14.41 -9.02 -8.21
N LYS A 96 -13.86 -7.83 -8.54
CA LYS A 96 -14.03 -6.58 -7.77
C LYS A 96 -13.79 -6.76 -6.28
N ARG A 97 -12.67 -7.39 -5.94
CA ARG A 97 -12.27 -7.73 -4.56
C ARG A 97 -10.88 -7.20 -4.27
N MET A 98 -10.62 -6.87 -3.01
CA MET A 98 -9.26 -6.52 -2.58
C MET A 98 -8.30 -7.71 -2.79
N LEU A 99 -7.02 -7.39 -3.04
CA LEU A 99 -5.94 -8.37 -3.13
C LEU A 99 -5.07 -8.28 -1.87
N LEU A 100 -5.11 -9.32 -1.04
CA LEU A 100 -4.20 -9.49 0.09
C LEU A 100 -2.95 -10.25 -0.37
N ILE A 101 -1.81 -9.59 -0.26
CA ILE A 101 -0.49 -10.11 -0.58
C ILE A 101 0.24 -10.41 0.72
N ASN A 102 0.77 -11.61 0.86
CA ASN A 102 1.66 -12.01 1.94
C ASN A 102 3.04 -12.31 1.37
N LEU A 103 4.00 -11.42 1.64
CA LEU A 103 5.39 -11.62 1.28
C LEU A 103 6.11 -12.35 2.41
N THR A 104 6.74 -13.48 2.09
CA THR A 104 7.41 -14.35 3.04
C THR A 104 8.93 -14.26 2.92
N SER A 105 9.64 -14.40 4.03
CA SER A 105 11.10 -14.51 4.06
C SER A 105 11.52 -15.61 5.02
N SER A 106 12.61 -16.31 4.70
CA SER A 106 13.24 -17.30 5.59
C SER A 106 13.59 -16.71 6.95
N SER A 107 13.99 -15.43 7.00
CA SER A 107 14.27 -14.69 8.24
C SER A 107 13.04 -14.47 9.14
N THR A 108 11.83 -14.71 8.62
CA THR A 108 10.55 -14.49 9.33
C THR A 108 9.72 -15.77 9.50
N ASN A 109 10.33 -16.96 9.33
CA ASN A 109 9.61 -18.24 9.36
C ASN A 109 8.77 -18.45 10.64
N ASN A 110 9.28 -18.06 11.81
CA ASN A 110 8.54 -18.20 13.07
C ASN A 110 7.29 -17.31 13.10
N VAL A 111 7.40 -16.07 12.62
CA VAL A 111 6.25 -15.17 12.47
C VAL A 111 5.27 -15.76 11.47
N GLN A 112 5.76 -16.27 10.34
CA GLN A 112 4.92 -16.85 9.30
C GLN A 112 4.15 -18.08 9.81
N ALA A 113 4.80 -18.99 10.53
CA ALA A 113 4.15 -20.15 11.13
C ALA A 113 3.07 -19.74 12.16
N SER A 114 3.34 -18.69 12.95
CA SER A 114 2.36 -18.12 13.89
C SER A 114 1.14 -17.54 13.16
N VAL A 115 1.37 -16.81 12.07
CA VAL A 115 0.31 -16.25 11.21
C VAL A 115 -0.52 -17.37 10.57
N ASP A 116 0.13 -18.40 10.04
CA ASP A 116 -0.54 -19.53 9.39
C ASP A 116 -1.42 -20.28 10.38
N LYS A 117 -0.91 -20.54 11.60
CA LYS A 117 -1.69 -21.11 12.70
C LYS A 117 -2.87 -20.22 13.07
N TYR A 118 -2.68 -18.91 13.18
CA TYR A 118 -3.74 -17.97 13.50
C TYR A 118 -4.85 -17.96 12.44
N MET A 119 -4.50 -17.97 11.15
CA MET A 119 -5.48 -18.08 10.07
C MET A 119 -6.21 -19.43 10.10
N ALA A 120 -5.53 -20.52 10.45
CA ALA A 120 -6.13 -21.85 10.56
C ALA A 120 -7.13 -21.97 11.71
N THR A 121 -6.91 -21.28 12.82
CA THR A 121 -7.72 -21.44 14.05
C THR A 121 -8.72 -20.32 14.31
N ASN A 122 -8.60 -19.18 13.61
CA ASN A 122 -9.51 -18.06 13.80
C ASN A 122 -10.60 -18.02 12.71
N ALA A 123 -11.78 -18.55 13.03
CA ALA A 123 -12.92 -18.63 12.12
C ALA A 123 -13.39 -17.25 11.59
N ASN A 124 -13.30 -16.19 12.42
CA ASN A 124 -13.66 -14.84 11.99
C ASN A 124 -12.70 -14.33 10.91
N VAL A 125 -11.39 -14.56 11.08
CA VAL A 125 -10.39 -14.22 10.07
C VAL A 125 -10.56 -15.06 8.82
N GLN A 126 -10.83 -16.37 8.93
CA GLN A 126 -11.11 -17.20 7.75
C GLN A 126 -12.29 -16.65 6.93
N LYS A 127 -13.41 -16.32 7.59
CA LYS A 127 -14.59 -15.74 6.95
C LYS A 127 -14.25 -14.44 6.20
N LYS A 128 -13.41 -13.58 6.78
CA LYS A 128 -12.97 -12.34 6.12
C LYS A 128 -12.02 -12.63 4.95
N LEU A 129 -11.10 -13.58 5.11
CA LEU A 129 -10.17 -13.99 4.08
C LEU A 129 -10.89 -14.58 2.86
N GLN A 130 -12.06 -15.21 3.04
CA GLN A 130 -12.93 -15.65 1.94
C GLN A 130 -13.47 -14.50 1.07
N ASN A 131 -13.38 -13.23 1.51
CA ASN A 131 -13.82 -12.04 0.78
C ASN A 131 -12.69 -11.25 0.07
N VAL A 132 -11.43 -11.66 0.22
CA VAL A 132 -10.28 -11.09 -0.51
C VAL A 132 -9.65 -12.13 -1.41
N VAL A 133 -9.01 -11.71 -2.51
CA VAL A 133 -8.11 -12.61 -3.25
C VAL A 133 -6.79 -12.67 -2.48
N ARG A 134 -6.16 -13.84 -2.41
CA ARG A 134 -4.98 -14.09 -1.57
C ARG A 134 -3.82 -14.50 -2.45
N LEU A 135 -2.68 -13.83 -2.26
CA LEU A 135 -1.43 -14.07 -2.95
C LEU A 135 -0.33 -14.29 -1.91
N ARG A 136 0.45 -15.35 -2.04
CA ARG A 136 1.65 -15.61 -1.23
C ARG A 136 2.85 -15.74 -2.15
N LEU A 137 3.88 -14.95 -1.87
CA LEU A 137 5.12 -14.93 -2.64
C LEU A 137 6.31 -14.80 -1.70
N PRO A 138 7.49 -15.35 -2.05
CA PRO A 138 8.70 -15.01 -1.34
C PRO A 138 9.11 -13.56 -1.64
N ILE A 139 9.90 -12.96 -0.76
CA ILE A 139 10.30 -11.54 -0.83
C ILE A 139 11.21 -11.20 -2.02
N ASP A 140 11.85 -12.20 -2.60
CA ASP A 140 12.66 -12.12 -3.80
C ASP A 140 11.85 -12.41 -5.08
N ALA A 141 10.54 -12.65 -4.97
CA ALA A 141 9.69 -12.88 -6.12
C ALA A 141 9.76 -11.71 -7.11
N GLU A 142 10.10 -12.04 -8.35
CA GLU A 142 10.15 -11.10 -9.46
C GLU A 142 8.87 -11.15 -10.27
N ILE A 143 8.47 -10.00 -10.78
CA ILE A 143 7.40 -9.85 -11.75
C ILE A 143 7.95 -9.18 -13.01
N MET A 144 7.38 -9.53 -14.16
CA MET A 144 7.73 -8.91 -15.43
C MET A 144 6.98 -7.59 -15.59
N VAL A 145 7.71 -6.49 -15.68
CA VAL A 145 7.18 -5.16 -15.99
C VAL A 145 7.95 -4.61 -17.19
N ASP A 146 7.24 -4.30 -18.27
CA ASP A 146 7.83 -3.84 -19.55
C ASP A 146 8.99 -4.73 -20.04
N GLY A 147 8.81 -6.05 -19.91
CA GLY A 147 9.81 -7.04 -20.33
C GLY A 147 11.02 -7.18 -19.40
N LYS A 148 11.06 -6.45 -18.27
CA LYS A 148 12.12 -6.54 -17.27
C LYS A 148 11.63 -7.24 -16.01
N ALA A 149 12.42 -8.16 -15.49
CA ALA A 149 12.18 -8.75 -14.19
C ALA A 149 12.48 -7.71 -13.10
N GLN A 150 11.52 -7.48 -12.20
CA GLN A 150 11.68 -6.59 -11.07
C GLN A 150 11.09 -7.23 -9.83
N ARG A 151 11.82 -7.17 -8.72
CA ARG A 151 11.34 -7.64 -7.41
C ARG A 151 10.07 -6.90 -7.00
N LEU A 152 9.03 -7.64 -6.63
CA LEU A 152 7.75 -7.06 -6.24
C LEU A 152 7.87 -6.12 -5.02
N VAL A 153 8.75 -6.44 -4.07
CA VAL A 153 8.96 -5.61 -2.86
C VAL A 153 9.62 -4.26 -3.18
N SER A 154 10.23 -4.10 -4.36
CA SER A 154 10.93 -2.87 -4.76
C SER A 154 10.02 -1.78 -5.34
N PHE A 155 8.72 -2.07 -5.56
CA PHE A 155 7.77 -1.04 -6.02
C PHE A 155 7.37 -0.09 -4.89
N ALA A 156 7.08 1.17 -5.23
CA ALA A 156 6.75 2.22 -4.26
C ALA A 156 5.56 1.85 -3.36
N ALA A 157 4.58 1.12 -3.91
CA ALA A 157 3.42 0.59 -3.17
C ALA A 157 3.80 -0.33 -1.98
N PHE A 158 5.00 -0.91 -2.00
CA PHE A 158 5.53 -1.81 -0.96
C PHE A 158 6.57 -1.12 -0.06
N SER A 159 6.83 0.17 -0.25
CA SER A 159 7.89 0.92 0.46
C SER A 159 7.79 0.83 1.99
N GLN A 160 6.57 0.74 2.54
CA GLN A 160 6.34 0.62 3.99
C GLN A 160 6.74 -0.74 4.56
N LEU A 161 7.02 -1.75 3.72
CA LEU A 161 7.67 -2.99 4.16
C LEU A 161 9.17 -2.82 4.42
N GLN A 162 9.77 -1.70 3.97
CA GLN A 162 11.19 -1.40 4.12
C GLN A 162 12.09 -2.53 3.56
N GLY A 163 11.67 -3.16 2.46
CA GLY A 163 12.37 -4.29 1.85
C GLY A 163 12.22 -5.62 2.61
N GLY A 164 11.33 -5.70 3.61
CA GLY A 164 11.04 -6.85 4.45
C GLY A 164 9.75 -7.63 4.08
N ALA A 165 9.52 -8.72 4.82
CA ALA A 165 8.33 -9.56 4.69
C ALA A 165 7.13 -8.93 5.44
N GLY A 166 5.91 -9.30 5.04
CA GLY A 166 4.69 -8.78 5.65
C GLY A 166 3.47 -8.85 4.75
N PHE A 167 2.42 -8.15 5.15
CA PHE A 167 1.17 -8.06 4.39
C PHE A 167 1.06 -6.74 3.64
N VAL A 168 0.49 -6.80 2.44
CA VAL A 168 0.03 -5.64 1.66
C VAL A 168 -1.39 -5.91 1.19
N LEU A 169 -2.26 -4.91 1.32
CA LEU A 169 -3.63 -4.98 0.81
C LEU A 169 -3.77 -3.96 -0.31
N LEU A 170 -4.10 -4.43 -1.53
CA LEU A 170 -4.43 -3.56 -2.66
C LEU A 170 -5.94 -3.45 -2.81
N ASP A 171 -6.43 -2.25 -3.10
CA ASP A 171 -7.84 -2.05 -3.40
C ASP A 171 -8.13 -2.26 -4.88
N LEU A 172 -8.82 -3.36 -5.21
CA LEU A 172 -9.38 -3.61 -6.53
C LEU A 172 -10.90 -3.79 -6.46
N LYS A 173 -11.51 -3.32 -5.37
CA LYS A 173 -12.94 -3.40 -5.08
C LYS A 173 -13.64 -2.07 -5.38
N ASN A 174 -13.05 -0.94 -4.99
CA ASN A 174 -13.73 0.36 -5.00
C ASN A 174 -13.40 1.16 -6.28
N GLU A 175 -13.85 0.66 -7.43
CA GLU A 175 -13.67 1.33 -8.74
C GLU A 175 -14.12 2.80 -8.73
N GLY A 176 -13.37 3.66 -9.42
CA GLY A 176 -13.67 5.10 -9.52
C GLY A 176 -13.22 5.95 -8.33
N THR A 177 -12.67 5.34 -7.28
CA THR A 177 -12.05 6.07 -6.17
C THR A 177 -10.57 6.36 -6.43
N ASN A 178 -10.02 7.37 -5.74
CA ASN A 178 -8.60 7.74 -5.82
C ASN A 178 -7.63 6.70 -5.22
N HIS A 179 -8.14 5.65 -4.57
CA HIS A 179 -7.35 4.59 -3.96
C HIS A 179 -7.51 3.23 -4.67
N TYR A 180 -8.35 3.17 -5.72
CA TYR A 180 -8.45 1.99 -6.59
C TYR A 180 -7.12 1.73 -7.30
N GLY A 181 -6.68 0.47 -7.30
CA GLY A 181 -5.39 0.04 -7.82
C GLY A 181 -4.21 0.30 -6.89
N HIS A 182 -4.42 0.94 -5.73
CA HIS A 182 -3.32 1.31 -4.82
C HIS A 182 -3.24 0.40 -3.60
N ALA A 183 -2.06 0.36 -2.99
CA ALA A 183 -1.90 -0.20 -1.65
C ALA A 183 -2.66 0.68 -0.65
N VAL A 184 -3.53 0.03 0.14
CA VAL A 184 -4.39 0.69 1.12
C VAL A 184 -4.08 0.27 2.57
N ASN A 185 -3.27 -0.77 2.74
CA ASN A 185 -2.57 -1.08 3.99
C ASN A 185 -1.26 -1.81 3.68
N VAL A 186 -0.25 -1.57 4.51
CA VAL A 186 1.02 -2.31 4.50
C VAL A 186 1.37 -2.60 5.96
N LEU A 187 1.61 -3.86 6.30
CA LEU A 187 1.95 -4.31 7.65
C LEU A 187 3.25 -5.15 7.59
N PRO A 188 4.41 -4.58 7.91
CA PRO A 188 5.65 -5.35 7.98
C PRO A 188 5.58 -6.37 9.13
N TYR A 189 6.32 -7.48 9.01
CA TYR A 189 6.58 -8.37 10.13
C TYR A 189 7.71 -7.86 11.04
N SER A 190 8.61 -7.03 10.50
CA SER A 190 9.62 -6.33 11.31
C SER A 190 8.94 -5.36 12.27
N SER A 191 9.50 -5.25 13.48
CA SER A 191 9.09 -4.23 14.44
C SER A 191 9.69 -2.88 14.07
N GLY A 192 8.93 -1.82 14.31
CA GLY A 192 9.37 -0.44 14.31
C GLY A 192 9.68 0.04 15.73
N LYS A 193 9.65 1.36 15.93
CA LYS A 193 9.86 1.96 17.27
C LYS A 193 8.68 1.68 18.20
N TYR A 194 7.46 1.78 17.68
CA TYR A 194 6.21 1.56 18.41
C TYR A 194 5.39 0.44 17.80
N TYR A 195 5.54 0.21 16.51
CA TYR A 195 4.91 -0.90 15.80
C TYR A 195 5.57 -2.23 16.16
N HIS A 196 4.75 -3.18 16.63
CA HIS A 196 5.15 -4.58 16.80
C HIS A 196 4.11 -5.47 16.15
N TRP A 197 4.53 -6.41 15.31
CA TRP A 197 3.59 -7.34 14.67
C TRP A 197 2.79 -8.12 15.72
N GLN A 198 1.46 -8.15 15.54
CA GLN A 198 0.55 -9.05 16.24
C GLN A 198 -0.40 -9.67 15.23
N ASN A 199 -0.71 -10.96 15.37
CA ASN A 199 -1.57 -11.66 14.41
C ASN A 199 -2.98 -11.04 14.31
N ASN A 200 -3.49 -10.43 15.38
CA ASN A 200 -4.79 -9.73 15.39
C ASN A 200 -4.80 -8.48 14.48
N HIS A 201 -3.64 -7.92 14.10
CA HIS A 201 -3.56 -6.78 13.19
C HIS A 201 -4.18 -7.10 11.83
N LEU A 202 -4.02 -8.34 11.36
CA LEU A 202 -4.66 -8.82 10.13
C LEU A 202 -6.20 -8.75 10.23
N ASN A 203 -6.75 -9.13 11.39
CA ASN A 203 -8.20 -9.10 11.62
C ASN A 203 -8.75 -7.67 11.56
N VAL A 204 -8.00 -6.69 12.07
CA VAL A 204 -8.38 -5.28 12.05
C VAL A 204 -8.30 -4.72 10.64
N VAL A 205 -7.20 -4.95 9.90
CA VAL A 205 -7.01 -4.42 8.54
C VAL A 205 -8.11 -4.87 7.58
N LEU A 206 -8.57 -6.12 7.70
CA LEU A 206 -9.65 -6.65 6.86
C LEU A 206 -11.01 -5.98 7.10
N ASP A 207 -11.21 -5.31 8.24
CA ASP A 207 -12.47 -4.64 8.64
C ASP A 207 -12.44 -3.11 8.50
N LEU A 208 -11.31 -2.53 8.08
CA LEU A 208 -11.21 -1.09 7.92
C LEU A 208 -12.14 -0.61 6.79
N PRO A 209 -12.74 0.58 6.93
CA PRO A 209 -13.53 1.17 5.85
C PRO A 209 -12.66 1.51 4.63
N PRO A 210 -13.24 1.64 3.41
CA PRO A 210 -12.52 2.12 2.24
C PRO A 210 -11.84 3.47 2.50
N GLY A 211 -10.67 3.67 1.91
CA GLY A 211 -9.85 4.85 2.10
C GLY A 211 -8.43 4.67 1.58
N THR A 212 -7.67 5.76 1.55
CA THR A 212 -6.26 5.75 1.16
C THR A 212 -5.40 5.00 2.19
N LEU A 213 -4.15 4.72 1.83
CA LEU A 213 -3.16 4.14 2.73
C LEU A 213 -3.03 4.91 4.05
N THR A 214 -2.99 6.25 3.99
CA THR A 214 -2.82 7.12 5.16
C THR A 214 -4.04 7.10 6.07
N GLN A 215 -5.25 7.22 5.49
CA GLN A 215 -6.51 7.16 6.21
C GLN A 215 -6.65 5.82 6.94
N ARG A 216 -6.47 4.71 6.22
CA ARG A 216 -6.63 3.37 6.79
C ARG A 216 -5.55 3.02 7.81
N THR A 217 -4.31 3.49 7.64
CA THR A 217 -3.26 3.27 8.64
C THR A 217 -3.54 4.05 9.93
N MET A 218 -4.06 5.27 9.84
CA MET A 218 -4.46 6.04 11.03
C MET A 218 -5.66 5.37 11.75
N ILE A 219 -6.70 4.95 11.02
CA ILE A 219 -7.85 4.23 11.60
C ILE A 219 -7.40 2.91 12.23
N TRP A 220 -6.48 2.20 11.57
CA TRP A 220 -5.87 0.98 12.09
C TRP A 220 -5.20 1.22 13.45
N ALA A 221 -4.35 2.25 13.56
CA ALA A 221 -3.65 2.59 14.79
C ALA A 221 -4.62 2.90 15.95
N VAL A 222 -5.73 3.60 15.67
CA VAL A 222 -6.80 3.83 16.65
C VAL A 222 -7.44 2.51 17.09
N ARG A 223 -7.80 1.63 16.14
CA ARG A 223 -8.48 0.36 16.42
C ARG A 223 -7.60 -0.69 17.09
N THR A 224 -6.28 -0.61 16.95
CA THR A 224 -5.32 -1.51 17.62
C THR A 224 -4.82 -0.96 18.95
N HIS A 225 -5.22 0.25 19.35
CA HIS A 225 -4.80 0.81 20.62
C HIS A 225 -5.33 -0.05 21.80
N PRO A 226 -4.50 -0.35 22.84
CA PRO A 226 -4.88 -1.26 23.92
C PRO A 226 -6.15 -0.88 24.69
N GLU A 227 -6.44 0.42 24.80
CA GLU A 227 -7.65 0.92 25.47
C GLU A 227 -8.92 0.89 24.61
N ALA A 228 -8.86 0.36 23.38
CA ALA A 228 -10.01 0.20 22.49
C ALA A 228 -10.90 1.46 22.34
N PRO A 229 -10.34 2.62 21.94
CA PRO A 229 -11.09 3.86 21.74
C PRO A 229 -12.24 3.68 20.74
N GLN A 230 -13.34 4.41 20.96
CA GLN A 230 -14.60 4.15 20.24
C GLN A 230 -14.87 5.08 19.04
N SER A 231 -13.97 6.02 18.74
CA SER A 231 -14.17 7.04 17.70
C SER A 231 -14.33 6.49 16.28
N THR A 232 -13.93 5.24 16.03
CA THR A 232 -14.03 4.59 14.72
C THR A 232 -15.21 3.61 14.59
N TYR A 233 -16.14 3.60 15.57
CA TYR A 233 -17.35 2.76 15.54
C TYR A 233 -18.47 3.30 14.66
N GLY A 234 -18.51 4.62 14.45
CA GLY A 234 -19.51 5.28 13.60
C GLY A 234 -19.32 5.01 12.11
N ALA A 235 -20.02 5.78 11.27
CA ALA A 235 -19.81 5.74 9.83
C ALA A 235 -18.51 6.46 9.43
N HIS A 236 -17.67 5.81 8.64
CA HIS A 236 -16.56 6.51 7.98
C HIS A 236 -17.15 7.45 6.91
N HIS A 237 -17.05 8.76 7.13
CA HIS A 237 -17.75 9.75 6.33
C HIS A 237 -16.81 10.41 5.30
N PRO A 238 -17.08 10.32 3.99
CA PRO A 238 -16.18 10.83 2.96
C PRO A 238 -15.79 12.31 3.14
N THR A 239 -16.74 13.18 3.49
CA THR A 239 -16.46 14.60 3.74
C THR A 239 -15.56 14.82 4.96
N LEU A 240 -15.72 14.05 6.05
CA LEU A 240 -14.84 14.16 7.22
C LEU A 240 -13.45 13.63 6.90
N ALA A 241 -13.36 12.51 6.17
CA ALA A 241 -12.08 11.94 5.73
C ALA A 241 -11.32 12.89 4.79
N SER A 242 -12.03 13.57 3.88
CA SER A 242 -11.46 14.62 3.03
C SER A 242 -11.05 15.85 3.85
N GLY A 243 -11.85 16.27 4.83
CA GLY A 243 -11.50 17.35 5.76
C GLY A 243 -10.21 17.04 6.54
N ALA A 244 -10.09 15.82 7.06
CA ALA A 244 -8.90 15.35 7.76
C ALA A 244 -7.67 15.34 6.82
N ALA A 245 -7.84 14.83 5.59
CA ALA A 245 -6.76 14.78 4.61
C ALA A 245 -6.28 16.18 4.17
N ASN A 246 -7.21 17.11 3.96
CA ASN A 246 -6.89 18.49 3.62
C ASN A 246 -6.14 19.18 4.77
N HIS A 247 -6.56 18.96 6.02
CA HIS A 247 -5.92 19.60 7.18
C HIS A 247 -4.57 18.98 7.52
N SER A 248 -4.42 17.65 7.45
CA SER A 248 -3.11 17.00 7.56
C SER A 248 -2.15 17.47 6.48
N SER A 249 -2.63 17.65 5.24
CA SER A 249 -1.82 18.20 4.15
C SER A 249 -1.42 19.65 4.37
N TYR A 250 -2.33 20.48 4.90
CA TYR A 250 -2.04 21.85 5.26
C TYR A 250 -0.96 21.93 6.35
N GLN A 251 -1.14 21.22 7.47
CA GLN A 251 -0.15 21.16 8.57
C GLN A 251 1.22 20.71 8.05
N ALA A 252 1.26 19.68 7.20
CA ALA A 252 2.49 19.19 6.57
C ALA A 252 3.16 20.22 5.64
N SER A 253 2.37 21.07 4.96
CA SER A 253 2.88 22.10 4.05
C SER A 253 3.53 23.27 4.79
N ILE A 254 2.98 23.64 5.95
CA ILE A 254 3.50 24.73 6.78
C ILE A 254 4.48 24.25 7.86
N GLY A 255 4.59 22.93 8.06
CA GLY A 255 5.47 22.32 9.06
C GLY A 255 5.02 22.56 10.50
N GLN A 256 3.71 22.74 10.74
CA GLN A 256 3.19 23.12 12.06
C GLN A 256 1.87 22.40 12.36
N GLN A 257 1.79 21.75 13.52
CA GLN A 257 0.56 21.18 14.08
C GLN A 257 -0.36 22.28 14.65
N GLY A 258 -1.67 22.10 14.54
CA GLY A 258 -2.65 22.97 15.22
C GLY A 258 -4.05 22.96 14.60
N HIS A 259 -4.93 23.79 15.16
CA HIS A 259 -6.32 23.97 14.72
C HIS A 259 -6.50 25.18 13.78
N GLN A 260 -5.46 25.54 13.02
CA GLN A 260 -5.49 26.72 12.14
C GLN A 260 -6.72 26.64 11.23
N ASN A 261 -7.48 27.72 11.10
CA ASN A 261 -8.70 27.81 10.28
C ASN A 261 -9.84 26.84 10.67
N PHE A 262 -9.83 26.26 11.89
CA PHE A 262 -10.87 25.31 12.31
C PHE A 262 -12.27 25.92 12.30
N GLY A 263 -12.47 27.20 12.61
CA GLY A 263 -13.80 27.83 12.55
C GLY A 263 -14.47 27.75 11.16
N SER A 264 -13.68 27.93 10.09
CA SER A 264 -14.19 27.78 8.72
C SER A 264 -14.50 26.32 8.40
N ARG A 265 -13.58 25.40 8.73
CA ARG A 265 -13.80 23.95 8.56
C ARG A 265 -15.00 23.45 9.36
N PHE A 266 -15.17 23.92 10.59
CA PHE A 266 -16.26 23.55 11.48
C PHE A 266 -17.61 23.85 10.81
N ASN A 267 -17.81 25.05 10.27
CA ASN A 267 -19.04 25.43 9.60
C ASN A 267 -19.32 24.56 8.37
N GLN A 268 -18.29 24.34 7.53
CA GLN A 268 -18.41 23.51 6.34
C GLN A 268 -18.77 22.05 6.67
N LEU A 269 -18.02 21.44 7.59
CA LEU A 269 -18.17 20.03 7.95
C LEU A 269 -19.43 19.77 8.77
N SER A 270 -19.83 20.72 9.61
CA SER A 270 -21.09 20.62 10.37
C SER A 270 -22.30 20.66 9.44
N GLY A 271 -22.29 21.54 8.44
CA GLY A 271 -23.34 21.58 7.41
C GLY A 271 -23.42 20.28 6.61
N ALA A 272 -22.28 19.66 6.28
CA ALA A 272 -22.24 18.41 5.51
C ALA A 272 -22.67 17.18 6.31
N THR A 273 -22.49 17.19 7.63
CA THR A 273 -22.83 16.05 8.50
C THR A 273 -24.15 16.21 9.23
N GLY A 274 -24.75 17.40 9.20
CA GLY A 274 -26.00 17.73 9.88
C GLY A 274 -25.87 17.84 11.39
N GLY A 275 -24.68 18.14 11.92
CA GLY A 275 -24.39 18.23 13.35
C GLY A 275 -23.03 18.86 13.64
N PRO A 276 -22.74 19.25 14.89
CA PRO A 276 -21.45 19.83 15.24
C PRO A 276 -20.32 18.81 15.04
N VAL A 277 -19.14 19.31 14.67
CA VAL A 277 -17.93 18.50 14.53
C VAL A 277 -16.85 18.86 15.54
N SER A 278 -15.98 17.91 15.88
CA SER A 278 -14.77 18.14 16.67
C SER A 278 -13.52 17.64 15.93
N GLU A 279 -12.36 18.17 16.28
CA GLU A 279 -11.08 17.89 15.62
C GLU A 279 -10.01 17.57 16.67
N VAL A 280 -9.16 16.60 16.38
CA VAL A 280 -7.92 16.31 17.11
C VAL A 280 -6.77 16.31 16.12
N VAL A 281 -5.64 16.90 16.53
CA VAL A 281 -4.44 16.98 15.69
C VAL A 281 -3.20 16.61 16.49
N ALA A 282 -2.25 15.94 15.87
CA ALA A 282 -0.96 15.60 16.45
C ALA A 282 0.13 15.61 15.37
N GLU A 283 1.37 15.74 15.80
CA GLU A 283 2.53 15.49 14.95
C GLU A 283 3.40 14.38 15.53
N SER A 284 4.15 13.72 14.66
CA SER A 284 5.09 12.66 15.02
C SER A 284 6.47 13.22 15.35
N TRP A 285 7.35 12.40 15.92
CA TRP A 285 8.77 12.76 15.96
C TRP A 285 9.44 12.66 14.57
N PRO A 286 10.53 13.41 14.32
CA PRO A 286 11.33 13.27 13.10
C PRO A 286 11.86 11.85 12.87
N GLY A 287 11.98 11.47 11.60
CA GLY A 287 12.63 10.21 11.19
C GLY A 287 11.77 8.94 11.32
N GLN A 288 10.52 9.06 11.72
CA GLN A 288 9.60 7.92 11.82
C GLN A 288 8.99 7.52 10.47
N ASN A 289 8.71 6.22 10.32
CA ASN A 289 7.87 5.72 9.23
C ASN A 289 6.38 5.99 9.54
N MET A 290 5.52 5.85 8.52
CA MET A 290 4.10 6.19 8.64
C MET A 290 3.37 5.39 9.73
N ILE A 291 3.68 4.10 9.89
CA ILE A 291 2.97 3.22 10.84
C ILE A 291 3.32 3.62 12.28
N ASP A 292 4.61 3.79 12.56
CA ASP A 292 5.08 4.29 13.86
C ASP A 292 4.48 5.67 14.15
N SER A 293 4.44 6.57 13.17
CA SER A 293 3.85 7.90 13.34
C SER A 293 2.35 7.89 13.59
N CYS A 294 1.59 6.95 13.02
CA CYS A 294 0.17 6.79 13.34
C CYS A 294 -0.01 6.36 14.79
N ILE A 295 0.77 5.38 15.26
CA ILE A 295 0.72 4.90 16.66
C ILE A 295 1.12 6.04 17.62
N ASP A 296 2.18 6.78 17.31
CA ASP A 296 2.67 7.92 18.08
C ASP A 296 1.65 9.06 18.17
N CYS A 297 0.93 9.36 17.08
CA CYS A 297 -0.16 10.33 17.08
C CYS A 297 -1.30 9.91 18.03
N VAL A 298 -1.71 8.64 17.98
CA VAL A 298 -2.76 8.11 18.87
C VAL A 298 -2.29 8.16 20.33
N GLN A 299 -1.05 7.80 20.60
CA GLN A 299 -0.45 7.88 21.94
C GLN A 299 -0.36 9.33 22.44
N SER A 300 -0.08 10.28 21.55
CA SER A 300 -0.03 11.71 21.87
C SER A 300 -1.43 12.26 22.21
N TRP A 301 -2.47 11.86 21.46
CA TRP A 301 -3.85 12.18 21.81
C TRP A 301 -4.24 11.56 23.15
N ARG A 302 -3.82 10.31 23.41
CA ARG A 302 -4.04 9.64 24.70
C ARG A 302 -3.41 10.37 25.89
N GLY A 303 -2.30 11.07 25.67
CA GLY A 303 -1.65 11.90 26.69
C GLY A 303 -2.41 13.18 27.06
N SER A 304 -3.41 13.59 26.27
CA SER A 304 -4.20 14.81 26.50
C SER A 304 -5.66 14.46 26.79
N SER A 305 -6.18 14.83 27.97
CA SER A 305 -7.57 14.54 28.34
C SER A 305 -8.60 15.13 27.37
N GLY A 306 -8.30 16.31 26.80
CA GLY A 306 -9.14 16.96 25.79
C GLY A 306 -9.20 16.18 24.49
N HIS A 307 -8.04 15.79 23.94
CA HIS A 307 -7.98 14.98 22.72
C HIS A 307 -8.54 13.57 22.93
N TRP A 308 -8.19 12.96 24.06
CA TRP A 308 -8.62 11.60 24.39
C TRP A 308 -10.13 11.51 24.57
N ARG A 309 -10.81 12.55 25.05
CA ARG A 309 -12.28 12.56 25.09
C ARG A 309 -12.90 12.36 23.70
N GLY A 310 -12.36 13.02 22.67
CA GLY A 310 -12.78 12.80 21.29
C GLY A 310 -12.41 11.41 20.80
N VAL A 311 -11.14 11.00 20.92
CA VAL A 311 -10.69 9.71 20.39
C VAL A 311 -11.36 8.51 21.10
N ALA A 312 -11.53 8.54 22.42
CA ALA A 312 -12.17 7.48 23.18
C ALA A 312 -13.69 7.47 23.04
N GLY A 313 -14.29 8.61 22.70
CA GLY A 313 -15.74 8.80 22.58
C GLY A 313 -16.36 8.03 21.42
N ARG A 314 -17.67 7.77 21.51
CA ARG A 314 -18.46 7.26 20.38
C ARG A 314 -18.97 8.44 19.57
N HIS A 315 -18.90 8.30 18.25
CA HIS A 315 -19.38 9.30 17.30
C HIS A 315 -20.27 8.65 16.24
N ARG A 316 -21.23 9.40 15.71
CA ARG A 316 -22.08 8.95 14.61
C ARG A 316 -21.27 8.77 13.33
N ALA A 317 -20.32 9.68 13.09
CA ALA A 317 -19.45 9.66 11.94
C ALA A 317 -18.03 10.12 12.26
N PHE A 318 -17.06 9.64 11.47
CA PHE A 318 -15.65 9.98 11.65
C PHE A 318 -14.88 10.08 10.33
N GLY A 319 -13.72 10.74 10.38
CA GLY A 319 -12.69 10.73 9.34
C GLY A 319 -11.31 10.91 9.96
N TYR A 320 -10.31 10.25 9.39
CA TYR A 320 -8.92 10.33 9.83
C TYR A 320 -7.99 10.43 8.63
N ASP A 321 -6.87 11.12 8.77
CA ASP A 321 -5.76 11.06 7.83
C ASP A 321 -4.43 11.44 8.49
N ILE A 322 -3.32 11.19 7.79
CA ILE A 322 -1.99 11.63 8.18
C ILE A 322 -1.17 12.02 6.94
N ARG A 323 -0.32 13.05 7.04
CA ARG A 323 0.56 13.47 5.94
C ARG A 323 1.96 13.78 6.42
N ARG A 324 2.97 13.39 5.63
CA ARG A 324 4.38 13.74 5.89
C ARG A 324 4.71 15.12 5.34
N GLY A 325 5.28 15.99 6.17
CA GLY A 325 5.86 17.26 5.77
C GLY A 325 7.25 17.10 5.17
N ARG A 326 7.75 18.16 4.53
CA ARG A 326 9.12 18.20 3.95
C ARG A 326 10.21 18.11 5.02
N ASN A 327 9.90 18.51 6.25
CA ASN A 327 10.73 18.36 7.45
C ASN A 327 10.80 16.91 7.98
N GLY A 328 10.14 15.95 7.31
CA GLY A 328 10.19 14.53 7.67
C GLY A 328 9.28 14.14 8.84
N ILE A 329 8.51 15.08 9.40
CA ILE A 329 7.50 14.88 10.44
C ILE A 329 6.15 14.52 9.80
N TRP A 330 5.36 13.69 10.48
CA TRP A 330 4.00 13.37 10.06
C TRP A 330 2.96 14.12 10.89
N TYR A 331 1.89 14.58 10.24
CA TYR A 331 0.82 15.39 10.82
C TYR A 331 -0.51 14.65 10.72
N GLY A 332 -1.02 14.18 11.86
CA GLY A 332 -2.26 13.40 11.97
C GLY A 332 -3.45 14.28 12.32
N THR A 333 -4.60 14.00 11.69
CA THR A 333 -5.88 14.65 11.96
C THR A 333 -6.97 13.61 12.14
N GLY A 334 -7.78 13.74 13.19
CA GLY A 334 -9.04 13.05 13.37
C GLY A 334 -10.19 14.05 13.46
N ILE A 335 -11.30 13.78 12.77
CA ILE A 335 -12.51 14.62 12.80
C ILE A 335 -13.72 13.74 13.10
N PHE A 336 -14.58 14.22 13.99
CA PHE A 336 -15.74 13.49 14.50
C PHE A 336 -17.02 14.30 14.35
N ALA A 337 -18.14 13.64 14.06
CA ALA A 337 -19.47 14.23 14.07
C ALA A 337 -20.42 13.37 14.92
N ASP A 338 -21.18 14.02 15.77
CA ASP A 338 -22.24 13.41 16.58
C ASP A 338 -23.61 13.52 15.88
#